data_AF-A0A7X9MPL4-F1
#
_entry.id   AF-A0A7X9MPL4-F1
#
_cell.length_a   1.000
_cell.length_b   1.000
_cell.length_c   1.000
_cell.angle_alpha   90.00
_cell.angle_beta   90.00
_cell.angle_gamma   90.00
#
_symmetry.space_group_name_H-M   'P 1'
#
loop_
_entity.id
_entity.type
_entity.pdbx_description
1 polymer ?
#
loop_
_entity_poly.entity_id
_entity_poly.type
_entity_poly.pdbx_seq_one_letter_code
_entity_poly.pdbx_strand_id
1 'polypeptide(L)'
;MIIEDNDHITLSVKDGKVFLFTKREGYSLKKFEEYPRKNPRFKITSFMTLKKALSGKSTEPIEIGNWIDLVELDVSLDYMQALITVNESTSYIEENIIEVQSQIHIALEKNNITYGKKNIDILSLKPGKPFIIAQGTPPQKGLDAQVSYLAQAEKKPVINEDGKADYFDMNFLKEIHEGSWLGEKIPAKEGVDGTNVYGETVKAAPGDDITLKYDPKTAYEIEEGGKIVLRSKTKGVIGEVNGVLSVLKHLVVDGDVGIETGNLKFDGSIQVKGTVMAGYSVIASGDVSIEGKDGVNSAELIKSAEGDVFIKGGIFGRGVTKVEAHNNIYLKHANECTLDAKENIHIGFYALGVSMFANEIILDERKGKIIGGKAVAVHSITTAYSSNSMERKTELIVQGIDRKILTENAKMLAEKIVQHQEESTKLNYQISQLGQFKGKMTTQQNGMYEQVKQKYNLLQQEMKEADKEIQRILRMLRSKAEYYVNVTKEANPGTYIQIGNKSTFVASTTKGKFKLENGELNV
;
A
#
# COMPACT_ATOMS: atom_id res chain seq x y z
N MET A 1 30.32 46.93 40.63
CA MET A 1 29.73 46.32 41.85
C MET A 1 30.82 45.52 42.55
N ILE A 2 30.94 45.61 43.87
CA ILE A 2 31.83 44.73 44.64
C ILE A 2 30.96 43.58 45.15
N ILE A 3 31.33 42.33 44.81
CA ILE A 3 30.67 41.13 45.31
C ILE A 3 31.19 40.79 46.70
N GLU A 4 32.52 40.91 46.88
CA GLU A 4 33.20 40.63 48.14
C GLU A 4 34.47 41.47 48.21
N ASP A 5 34.77 42.02 49.39
CA ASP A 5 36.08 42.60 49.67
C ASP A 5 36.54 42.22 51.08
N ASN A 6 37.61 41.41 51.17
CA ASN A 6 38.18 40.99 52.44
C ASN A 6 39.72 41.09 52.43
N ASP A 7 40.35 40.60 53.49
CA ASP A 7 41.81 40.67 53.67
C ASP A 7 42.61 39.91 52.61
N HIS A 8 42.00 38.94 51.93
CA HIS A 8 42.68 38.06 50.99
C HIS A 8 42.32 38.35 49.54
N ILE A 9 41.07 38.69 49.25
CA ILE A 9 40.60 38.89 47.87
C ILE A 9 39.64 40.08 47.77
N THR A 10 39.60 40.68 46.58
CA THR A 10 38.49 41.54 46.12
C THR A 10 37.85 40.87 44.90
N LEU A 11 36.56 40.62 44.97
CA LEU A 11 35.74 40.12 43.87
C LEU A 11 34.81 41.24 43.40
N SER A 12 34.94 41.65 42.15
CA SER A 12 34.21 42.79 41.60
C SER A 12 33.63 42.50 40.23
N VAL A 13 32.52 43.15 39.91
CA VAL A 13 31.87 43.14 38.59
C VAL A 13 32.10 44.48 37.92
N LYS A 14 32.61 44.44 36.69
CA LYS A 14 32.74 45.59 35.80
C LYS A 14 32.37 45.13 34.38
N ASP A 15 31.48 45.87 33.72
CA ASP A 15 31.04 45.61 32.33
C ASP A 15 30.57 44.16 32.07
N GLY A 16 29.79 43.59 33.01
CA GLY A 16 29.27 42.22 32.91
C GLY A 16 30.31 41.11 33.16
N LYS A 17 31.56 41.49 33.47
CA LYS A 17 32.66 40.57 33.76
C LYS A 17 33.02 40.58 35.23
N VAL A 18 33.39 39.42 35.75
CA VAL A 18 33.80 39.23 37.14
C VAL A 18 35.31 39.15 37.22
N PHE A 19 35.89 40.06 38.00
CA PHE A 19 37.31 40.21 38.23
C PHE A 19 37.66 39.83 39.67
N LEU A 20 38.74 39.06 39.82
CA LEU A 20 39.33 38.67 41.10
C LEU A 20 40.69 39.32 41.25
N PHE A 21 40.88 40.01 42.38
CA PHE A 21 42.17 40.57 42.79
C PHE A 21 42.61 39.92 44.10
N THR A 22 43.72 39.18 44.09
CA THR A 22 44.25 38.49 45.28
C THR A 22 45.26 39.37 46.01
N LYS A 23 44.88 39.87 47.20
CA LYS A 23 45.69 40.76 48.05
C LYS A 23 46.76 40.01 48.85
N ARG A 24 46.43 38.81 49.33
CA ARG A 24 47.31 37.95 50.15
C ARG A 24 47.24 36.51 49.66
N GLU A 25 48.37 35.82 49.72
CA GLU A 25 48.48 34.42 49.31
C GLU A 25 47.69 33.48 50.22
N GLY A 26 47.36 32.28 49.71
CA GLY A 26 46.76 31.21 50.51
C GLY A 26 45.24 31.22 50.64
N TYR A 27 44.50 31.95 49.80
CA TYR A 27 43.03 31.86 49.78
C TYR A 27 42.59 30.52 49.17
N SER A 28 41.90 29.68 49.94
CA SER A 28 41.58 28.33 49.51
C SER A 28 40.45 28.32 48.48
N LEU A 29 40.59 27.47 47.45
CA LEU A 29 39.56 27.26 46.43
C LEU A 29 38.22 26.84 47.06
N LYS A 30 38.26 26.01 48.11
CA LYS A 30 37.06 25.59 48.84
C LYS A 30 36.27 26.75 49.46
N LYS A 31 36.96 27.78 49.97
CA LYS A 31 36.32 29.02 50.46
C LYS A 31 35.80 29.87 49.31
N PHE A 32 36.46 29.83 48.15
CA PHE A 32 36.03 30.58 46.97
C PHE A 32 34.74 30.00 46.34
N GLU A 33 34.55 28.68 46.37
CA GLU A 33 33.35 28.02 45.84
C GLU A 33 32.03 28.49 46.48
N GLU A 34 32.09 29.14 47.65
CA GLU A 34 30.91 29.75 48.25
C GLU A 34 30.36 30.94 47.45
N TYR A 35 31.21 31.70 46.74
CA TYR A 35 30.76 32.91 46.04
C TYR A 35 29.85 32.61 44.85
N PRO A 36 30.19 31.70 43.91
CA PRO A 36 29.25 31.30 42.85
C PRO A 36 28.00 30.59 43.39
N ARG A 37 28.07 29.94 44.55
CA ARG A 37 26.89 29.32 45.20
C ARG A 37 25.93 30.34 45.78
N LYS A 38 26.46 31.40 46.40
CA LYS A 38 25.67 32.50 46.98
C LYS A 38 25.18 33.50 45.92
N ASN A 39 25.86 33.57 44.78
CA ASN A 39 25.56 34.50 43.69
C ASN A 39 25.33 33.71 42.39
N PRO A 40 24.10 33.22 42.11
CA PRO A 40 23.84 32.36 40.96
C PRO A 40 24.13 33.02 39.60
N ARG A 41 24.14 34.36 39.56
CA ARG A 41 24.54 35.19 38.41
C ARG A 41 26.04 35.14 38.10
N PHE A 42 26.87 34.74 39.05
CA PHE A 42 28.31 34.61 38.83
C PHE A 42 28.62 33.24 38.19
N LYS A 43 28.96 33.26 36.90
CA LYS A 43 29.41 32.07 36.15
C LYS A 43 30.90 32.13 35.90
N ILE A 44 31.65 31.18 36.47
CA ILE A 44 33.08 31.02 36.20
C ILE A 44 33.25 30.53 34.76
N THR A 45 34.01 31.26 33.95
CA THR A 45 34.28 30.91 32.54
C THR A 45 35.63 30.22 32.35
N SER A 46 36.57 30.40 33.29
CA SER A 46 37.88 29.76 33.24
C SER A 46 38.36 29.30 34.63
N PHE A 47 38.26 27.99 34.86
CA PHE A 47 38.78 27.38 36.09
C PHE A 47 40.30 27.52 36.22
N MET A 48 41.03 27.43 35.10
CA MET A 48 42.50 27.58 35.09
C MET A 48 42.92 28.98 35.52
N THR A 49 42.22 30.00 35.02
CA THR A 49 42.49 31.41 35.37
C THR A 49 42.18 31.67 36.84
N LEU A 50 41.06 31.14 37.34
CA LEU A 50 40.70 31.20 38.76
C LEU A 50 41.79 30.56 39.65
N LYS A 51 42.23 29.34 39.31
CA LYS A 51 43.26 28.63 40.10
C LYS A 51 44.58 29.40 40.12
N LYS A 52 44.99 29.97 38.99
CA LYS A 52 46.19 30.82 38.90
C LYS A 52 46.04 32.07 39.77
N ALA A 53 44.90 32.76 39.70
CA ALA A 53 44.62 33.95 40.48
C ALA A 53 44.65 33.69 42.00
N LEU A 54 44.21 32.52 42.46
CA LEU A 54 44.21 32.15 43.87
C LEU A 54 45.56 31.63 44.39
N SER A 55 46.47 31.22 43.50
CA SER A 55 47.76 30.60 43.88
C SER A 55 48.84 31.59 44.35
N GLY A 56 48.68 32.88 44.07
CA GLY A 56 49.65 33.91 44.43
C GLY A 56 49.04 35.31 44.43
N LYS A 57 49.78 36.30 44.93
CA LYS A 57 49.34 37.69 44.94
C LYS A 57 49.17 38.19 43.50
N SER A 58 48.02 38.78 43.19
CA SER A 58 47.76 39.36 41.87
C SER A 58 48.34 40.78 41.80
N THR A 59 49.01 41.12 40.69
CA THR A 59 49.45 42.49 40.43
C THR A 59 48.32 43.37 39.88
N GLU A 60 47.32 42.75 39.27
CA GLU A 60 46.14 43.40 38.68
C GLU A 60 44.91 42.48 38.80
N PRO A 61 43.66 43.01 38.68
CA PRO A 61 42.46 42.19 38.70
C PRO A 61 42.38 41.26 37.49
N ILE A 62 42.13 39.97 37.74
CA ILE A 62 42.10 38.92 36.72
C ILE A 62 40.63 38.57 36.41
N GLU A 63 40.25 38.58 35.14
CA GLU A 63 38.93 38.13 34.69
C GLU A 63 38.78 36.62 34.92
N ILE A 64 37.75 36.22 35.66
CA ILE A 64 37.51 34.82 36.02
C ILE A 64 36.11 34.30 35.65
N GLY A 65 35.22 35.18 35.21
CA GLY A 65 33.86 34.79 34.86
C GLY A 65 33.00 35.94 34.35
N ASN A 66 31.73 35.62 34.13
CA ASN A 66 30.69 36.55 33.71
C ASN A 66 29.67 36.73 34.83
N TRP A 67 29.10 37.93 34.88
CA TRP A 67 27.93 38.24 35.68
C TRP A 67 26.73 38.30 34.74
N ILE A 68 25.95 37.21 34.69
CA ILE A 68 24.83 37.08 33.76
C ILE A 68 23.63 37.94 34.20
N ASP A 69 22.69 38.15 33.28
CA ASP A 69 21.48 38.93 33.55
C ASP A 69 20.59 38.24 34.60
N LEU A 70 19.81 39.04 35.34
CA LEU A 70 18.86 38.53 36.33
C LEU A 70 17.86 37.57 35.68
N VAL A 71 17.44 37.92 34.47
CA VAL A 71 16.53 37.15 33.63
C VAL A 71 17.19 36.97 32.28
N GLU A 72 17.43 35.72 31.90
CA GLU A 72 17.78 35.36 30.53
C GLU A 72 16.52 34.91 29.79
N LEU A 73 16.40 35.28 28.51
CA LEU A 73 15.30 34.86 27.66
C LEU A 73 15.88 34.14 26.44
N ASP A 74 15.42 32.92 26.25
CA ASP A 74 15.75 32.08 25.09
C ASP A 74 14.50 31.87 24.24
N VAL A 75 14.63 31.99 22.93
CA VAL A 75 13.56 31.65 21.99
C VAL A 75 13.92 30.35 21.27
N SER A 76 12.94 29.45 21.14
CA SER A 76 13.13 28.21 20.40
C SER A 76 13.45 28.48 18.92
N LEU A 77 14.15 27.55 18.25
CA LEU A 77 14.58 27.71 16.86
C LEU A 77 13.42 27.85 15.87
N ASP A 78 12.26 27.30 16.20
CA ASP A 78 11.01 27.42 15.43
C ASP A 78 10.20 28.68 15.80
N TYR A 79 10.72 29.49 16.73
CA TYR A 79 10.08 30.70 17.26
C TYR A 79 8.71 30.45 17.92
N MET A 80 8.40 29.20 18.28
CA MET A 80 7.11 28.84 18.87
C MET A 80 7.06 29.02 20.38
N GLN A 81 8.21 29.15 21.04
CA GLN A 81 8.30 29.30 22.49
C GLN A 81 9.36 30.32 22.88
N ALA A 82 9.03 31.16 23.85
CA ALA A 82 10.00 31.98 24.58
C ALA A 82 10.07 31.46 26.01
N LEU A 83 11.28 31.20 26.49
CA LEU A 83 11.56 30.69 27.82
C LEU A 83 12.36 31.73 28.59
N ILE A 84 12.00 31.96 29.85
CA ILE A 84 12.78 32.79 30.77
C ILE A 84 13.47 31.90 31.80
N THR A 85 14.67 32.28 32.19
CA THR A 85 15.40 31.69 33.31
C THR A 85 15.77 32.80 34.28
N VAL A 86 15.33 32.68 35.54
CA VAL A 86 15.71 33.62 36.60
C VAL A 86 16.97 33.11 37.28
N ASN A 87 18.04 33.88 37.17
CA ASN A 87 19.39 33.52 37.62
C ASN A 87 19.68 34.00 39.05
N GLU A 88 18.70 33.90 39.95
CA GLU A 88 18.83 34.31 41.35
C GLU A 88 18.25 33.29 42.32
N SER A 89 18.61 33.42 43.61
CA SER A 89 18.11 32.53 44.67
C SER A 89 16.60 32.68 44.92
N THR A 90 15.96 31.64 45.48
CA THR A 90 14.53 31.69 45.84
C THR A 90 14.22 32.87 46.76
N SER A 91 15.04 33.08 47.79
CA SER A 91 14.86 34.18 48.75
C SER A 91 14.95 35.55 48.07
N TYR A 92 15.87 35.73 47.11
CA TYR A 92 15.94 36.96 46.33
C TYR A 92 14.65 37.21 45.54
N ILE A 93 14.11 36.17 44.89
CA ILE A 93 12.88 36.26 44.09
C ILE A 93 11.69 36.65 44.99
N GLU A 94 11.58 36.04 46.17
CA GLU A 94 10.52 36.32 47.16
C GLU A 94 10.58 37.76 47.70
N GLU A 95 11.78 38.30 47.92
CA GLU A 95 11.99 39.66 48.44
C GLU A 95 11.90 40.74 47.35
N ASN A 96 12.21 40.41 46.09
CA ASN A 96 12.36 41.37 44.99
C ASN A 96 11.39 41.11 43.81
N ILE A 97 10.15 40.69 44.10
CA ILE A 97 9.13 40.33 43.10
C ILE A 97 8.97 41.41 42.01
N ILE A 98 8.90 42.68 42.41
CA ILE A 98 8.69 43.81 41.50
C ILE A 98 9.87 43.96 40.53
N GLU A 99 11.10 43.82 41.03
CA GLU A 99 12.30 43.91 40.20
C GLU A 99 12.36 42.74 39.21
N VAL A 100 12.12 41.51 39.66
CA VAL A 100 12.11 40.32 38.81
C VAL A 100 11.04 40.46 37.71
N GLN A 101 9.84 40.88 38.06
CA GLN A 101 8.77 41.13 37.09
C GLN A 101 9.15 42.22 36.08
N SER A 102 9.76 43.32 36.53
CA SER A 102 10.25 44.38 35.65
C SER A 102 11.33 43.87 34.70
N GLN A 103 12.26 43.05 35.16
CA GLN A 103 13.33 42.48 34.32
C GLN A 103 12.77 41.48 33.30
N ILE A 104 11.75 40.68 33.65
CA ILE A 104 11.04 39.84 32.68
C ILE A 104 10.39 40.68 31.59
N HIS A 105 9.75 41.80 31.95
CA HIS A 105 9.13 42.69 30.98
C HIS A 105 10.16 43.30 30.02
N ILE A 106 11.28 43.82 30.55
CA ILE A 106 12.40 44.34 29.77
C ILE A 106 12.96 43.26 28.83
N ALA A 107 13.12 42.02 29.32
CA ALA A 107 13.62 40.91 28.51
C ALA A 107 12.66 40.56 27.35
N LEU A 108 11.35 40.56 27.60
CA LEU A 108 10.33 40.35 26.55
C LEU A 108 10.34 41.47 25.50
N GLU A 109 10.44 42.74 25.92
CA GLU A 109 10.50 43.89 25.01
C GLU A 109 11.79 43.90 24.19
N LYS A 110 12.95 43.71 24.84
CA LYS A 110 14.27 43.65 24.17
C LYS A 110 14.34 42.56 23.10
N ASN A 111 13.64 41.44 23.32
CA ASN A 111 13.56 40.33 22.38
C ASN A 111 12.34 40.39 21.44
N ASN A 112 11.58 41.49 21.43
CA ASN A 112 10.41 41.69 20.58
C ASN A 112 9.34 40.60 20.69
N ILE A 113 9.15 40.00 21.86
CA ILE A 113 8.07 39.04 22.08
C ILE A 113 6.76 39.81 22.13
N THR A 114 5.85 39.55 21.20
CA THR A 114 4.58 40.30 21.06
C THR A 114 3.34 39.43 21.19
N TYR A 115 3.45 38.13 20.94
CA TYR A 115 2.31 37.20 20.92
C TYR A 115 2.47 36.07 21.94
N GLY A 116 1.35 35.51 22.40
CA GLY A 116 1.33 34.29 23.22
C GLY A 116 1.87 34.44 24.64
N LYS A 117 2.03 35.68 25.14
CA LYS A 117 2.53 35.98 26.49
C LYS A 117 1.62 35.36 27.55
N LYS A 118 2.21 34.65 28.50
CA LYS A 118 1.51 34.04 29.63
C LYS A 118 1.60 34.94 30.85
N ASN A 119 0.52 35.03 31.61
CA ASN A 119 0.58 35.56 32.97
C ASN A 119 1.33 34.56 33.84
N ILE A 120 2.34 35.05 34.55
CA ILE A 120 3.19 34.24 35.40
C ILE A 120 3.05 34.67 36.86
N ASP A 121 2.92 33.69 37.74
CA ASP A 121 3.13 33.89 39.17
C ASP A 121 4.64 33.83 39.44
N ILE A 122 5.23 34.96 39.78
CA ILE A 122 6.67 35.10 40.03
C ILE A 122 7.13 34.18 41.16
N LEU A 123 6.29 33.93 42.16
CA LEU A 123 6.61 33.05 43.29
C LEU A 123 6.66 31.57 42.89
N SER A 124 6.06 31.20 41.76
CA SER A 124 6.11 29.83 41.23
C SER A 124 7.39 29.52 40.44
N LEU A 125 8.20 30.54 40.13
CA LEU A 125 9.44 30.38 39.39
C LEU A 125 10.48 29.62 40.21
N LYS A 126 11.08 28.62 39.57
CA LYS A 126 12.19 27.87 40.17
C LYS A 126 13.50 28.47 39.67
N PRO A 127 14.38 28.96 40.58
CA PRO A 127 15.72 29.43 40.23
C PRO A 127 16.46 28.53 39.24
N GLY A 128 17.05 29.15 38.21
CA GLY A 128 17.88 28.47 37.21
C GLY A 128 17.16 27.44 36.34
N LYS A 129 15.83 27.36 36.39
CA LYS A 129 15.03 26.50 35.50
C LYS A 129 14.27 27.34 34.48
N PRO A 130 14.28 26.93 33.20
CA PRO A 130 13.54 27.65 32.17
C PRO A 130 12.02 27.51 32.38
N PHE A 131 11.30 28.60 32.15
CA PHE A 131 9.84 28.68 32.20
C PHE A 131 9.32 29.29 30.90
N ILE A 132 8.29 28.68 30.29
CA ILE A 132 7.69 29.19 29.05
C ILE A 132 6.88 30.45 29.36
N ILE A 133 7.42 31.62 29.03
CA ILE A 133 6.77 32.92 29.23
C ILE A 133 5.89 33.33 28.05
N ALA A 134 6.16 32.80 26.85
CA ALA A 134 5.30 33.00 25.70
C ALA A 134 5.25 31.75 24.83
N GLN A 135 4.09 31.50 24.21
CA GLN A 135 3.86 30.35 23.35
C GLN A 135 3.02 30.76 22.13
N GLY A 136 3.59 30.53 20.94
CA GLY A 136 2.89 30.70 19.68
C GLY A 136 1.73 29.70 19.50
N THR A 137 0.86 29.99 18.54
CA THR A 137 -0.19 29.07 18.09
C THR A 137 0.35 28.24 16.92
N PRO A 138 0.55 26.93 17.05
CA PRO A 138 1.16 26.12 16.00
C PRO A 138 0.26 26.03 14.76
N PRO A 139 0.83 26.01 13.55
CA PRO A 139 0.05 25.78 12.32
C PRO A 139 -0.56 24.39 12.33
N GLN A 140 -1.76 24.26 11.76
CA GLN A 140 -2.46 22.98 11.63
C GLN A 140 -2.52 22.57 10.16
N LYS A 141 -1.99 21.38 9.84
CA LYS A 141 -2.07 20.82 8.48
C LYS A 141 -3.53 20.69 8.05
N GLY A 142 -3.81 21.00 6.79
CA GLY A 142 -5.11 20.76 6.18
C GLY A 142 -5.45 19.26 6.08
N LEU A 143 -6.72 18.95 5.85
CA LEU A 143 -7.17 17.57 5.65
C LEU A 143 -6.76 17.07 4.26
N ASP A 144 -6.16 15.87 4.22
CA ASP A 144 -5.76 15.22 2.97
C ASP A 144 -6.98 14.85 2.11
N ALA A 145 -6.77 14.79 0.79
CA ALA A 145 -7.80 14.37 -0.14
C ALA A 145 -8.18 12.90 0.10
N GLN A 146 -9.46 12.58 -0.07
CA GLN A 146 -9.98 11.22 0.08
C GLN A 146 -10.62 10.79 -1.23
N VAL A 147 -10.25 9.59 -1.70
CA VAL A 147 -10.79 9.02 -2.95
C VAL A 147 -11.51 7.73 -2.63
N SER A 148 -12.70 7.56 -3.21
CA SER A 148 -13.51 6.35 -3.13
C SER A 148 -13.96 5.96 -4.54
N TYR A 149 -13.87 4.68 -4.90
CA TYR A 149 -14.38 4.16 -6.17
C TYR A 149 -15.55 3.21 -5.93
N LEU A 150 -16.40 3.06 -6.94
CA LEU A 150 -17.41 2.02 -6.97
C LEU A 150 -16.70 0.66 -6.93
N ALA A 151 -16.97 -0.11 -5.87
CA ALA A 151 -16.44 -1.45 -5.74
C ALA A 151 -16.83 -2.30 -6.95
N GLN A 152 -15.84 -3.01 -7.50
CA GLN A 152 -16.04 -4.05 -8.50
C GLN A 152 -16.86 -5.20 -7.93
N ALA A 153 -17.35 -6.08 -8.80
CA ALA A 153 -17.98 -7.32 -8.37
C ALA A 153 -17.02 -8.11 -7.46
N GLU A 154 -17.44 -8.42 -6.24
CA GLU A 154 -16.68 -9.32 -5.38
C GLU A 154 -16.80 -10.75 -5.95
N LYS A 155 -15.71 -11.23 -6.55
CA LYS A 155 -15.58 -12.62 -7.03
C LYS A 155 -15.26 -13.56 -5.85
N LYS A 156 -16.04 -13.46 -4.78
CA LYS A 156 -15.91 -14.26 -3.56
C LYS A 156 -17.21 -15.04 -3.30
N PRO A 157 -17.13 -16.26 -2.76
CA PRO A 157 -18.32 -16.98 -2.30
C PRO A 157 -19.11 -16.16 -1.30
N VAL A 158 -20.43 -16.12 -1.48
CA VAL A 158 -21.34 -15.56 -0.48
C VAL A 158 -21.43 -16.55 0.67
N ILE A 159 -21.08 -16.14 1.88
CA ILE A 159 -21.27 -16.97 3.07
C ILE A 159 -22.71 -16.76 3.55
N ASN A 160 -23.57 -17.75 3.37
CA ASN A 160 -24.94 -17.73 3.89
C ASN A 160 -24.93 -17.78 5.43
N GLU A 161 -26.05 -17.42 6.06
CA GLU A 161 -26.24 -17.35 7.52
C GLU A 161 -25.88 -18.65 8.27
N ASP A 162 -25.94 -19.80 7.59
CA ASP A 162 -25.50 -21.11 8.12
C ASP A 162 -23.97 -21.33 8.08
N GLY A 163 -23.18 -20.31 7.73
CA GLY A 163 -21.73 -20.42 7.47
C GLY A 163 -21.40 -21.12 6.15
N LYS A 164 -22.36 -21.21 5.22
CA LYS A 164 -22.24 -21.93 3.93
C LYS A 164 -21.76 -20.98 2.84
N ALA A 165 -20.55 -21.19 2.33
CA ALA A 165 -20.07 -20.53 1.12
C ALA A 165 -20.86 -21.01 -0.12
N ASP A 166 -21.79 -20.21 -0.63
CA ASP A 166 -22.42 -20.40 -1.92
C ASP A 166 -21.64 -19.62 -2.98
N TYR A 167 -20.85 -20.37 -3.76
CA TYR A 167 -20.04 -19.82 -4.85
C TYR A 167 -20.90 -19.47 -6.08
N PHE A 168 -22.22 -19.65 -6.05
CA PHE A 168 -23.02 -19.78 -7.29
C PHE A 168 -24.23 -18.85 -7.41
N ASP A 169 -24.44 -17.96 -6.43
CA ASP A 169 -25.25 -16.75 -6.57
C ASP A 169 -24.36 -15.50 -6.43
N MET A 170 -23.28 -15.49 -7.23
CA MET A 170 -22.39 -14.33 -7.33
C MET A 170 -22.94 -13.32 -8.34
N ASN A 171 -22.91 -12.03 -8.01
CA ASN A 171 -23.08 -10.98 -9.01
C ASN A 171 -21.75 -10.79 -9.76
N PHE A 172 -21.48 -11.68 -10.72
CA PHE A 172 -20.16 -11.82 -11.36
C PHE A 172 -19.78 -10.62 -12.23
N LEU A 173 -20.77 -9.94 -12.80
CA LEU A 173 -20.61 -8.73 -13.60
C LEU A 173 -21.47 -7.62 -13.01
N LYS A 174 -20.86 -6.48 -12.73
CA LYS A 174 -21.58 -5.30 -12.24
C LYS A 174 -21.82 -4.35 -13.41
N GLU A 175 -23.05 -4.39 -13.91
CA GLU A 175 -23.50 -3.54 -15.01
C GLU A 175 -23.50 -2.06 -14.62
N ILE A 176 -23.14 -1.23 -15.59
CA ILE A 176 -23.06 0.21 -15.49
C ILE A 176 -23.87 0.81 -16.64
N HIS A 177 -24.75 1.74 -16.30
CA HIS A 177 -25.43 2.59 -17.27
C HIS A 177 -24.68 3.91 -17.45
N GLU A 178 -24.93 4.59 -18.56
CA GLU A 178 -24.46 5.96 -18.76
C GLU A 178 -24.99 6.87 -17.63
N GLY A 179 -24.13 7.74 -17.09
CA GLY A 179 -24.43 8.60 -15.95
C GLY A 179 -24.34 7.93 -14.57
N SER A 180 -24.04 6.63 -14.49
CA SER A 180 -23.86 5.95 -13.20
C SER A 180 -22.69 6.54 -12.41
N TRP A 181 -22.82 6.56 -11.08
CA TRP A 181 -21.73 6.94 -10.17
C TRP A 181 -20.65 5.85 -10.15
N LEU A 182 -19.40 6.24 -10.38
CA LEU A 182 -18.22 5.35 -10.45
C LEU A 182 -17.21 5.60 -9.34
N GLY A 183 -17.33 6.72 -8.63
CA GLY A 183 -16.42 7.12 -7.56
C GLY A 183 -16.53 8.59 -7.23
N GLU A 184 -15.82 9.03 -6.22
CA GLU A 184 -15.70 10.42 -5.81
C GLU A 184 -14.34 10.72 -5.19
N LYS A 185 -13.94 11.99 -5.29
CA LYS A 185 -12.84 12.59 -4.58
C LYS A 185 -13.38 13.73 -3.72
N ILE A 186 -13.07 13.67 -2.43
CA ILE A 186 -13.16 14.80 -1.51
C ILE A 186 -11.82 15.53 -1.62
N PRO A 187 -11.77 16.78 -2.12
CA PRO A 187 -10.51 17.51 -2.28
C PRO A 187 -9.79 17.74 -0.96
N ALA A 188 -8.46 17.89 -1.03
CA ALA A 188 -7.68 18.33 0.11
C ALA A 188 -8.10 19.74 0.55
N LYS A 189 -7.93 20.04 1.84
CA LYS A 189 -8.23 21.37 2.41
C LYS A 189 -6.96 22.14 2.70
N GLU A 190 -7.07 23.46 2.67
CA GLU A 190 -6.04 24.35 3.19
C GLU A 190 -5.83 24.13 4.69
N GLY A 191 -4.58 24.30 5.13
CA GLY A 191 -4.23 24.31 6.54
C GLY A 191 -4.66 25.60 7.23
N VAL A 192 -4.64 25.60 8.56
CA VAL A 192 -4.87 26.80 9.38
C VAL A 192 -3.53 27.34 9.84
N ASP A 193 -3.18 28.52 9.34
CA ASP A 193 -1.94 29.21 9.69
C ASP A 193 -1.82 29.42 11.20
N GLY A 194 -0.59 29.25 11.70
CA GLY A 194 -0.22 29.54 13.07
C GLY A 194 0.31 30.97 13.25
N THR A 195 0.75 31.26 14.46
CA THR A 195 1.39 32.54 14.82
C THR A 195 2.52 32.28 15.81
N ASN A 196 3.74 32.73 15.52
CA ASN A 196 4.89 32.55 16.40
C ASN A 196 4.89 33.55 17.57
N VAL A 197 5.88 33.50 18.46
CA VAL A 197 5.95 34.42 19.63
C VAL A 197 6.22 35.89 19.26
N TYR A 198 6.67 36.15 18.02
CA TYR A 198 6.87 37.49 17.46
C TYR A 198 5.62 38.06 16.78
N GLY A 199 4.52 37.30 16.75
CA GLY A 199 3.28 37.71 16.08
C GLY A 199 3.31 37.51 14.56
N GLU A 200 4.31 36.82 14.03
CA GLU A 200 4.43 36.53 12.61
C GLU A 200 3.64 35.27 12.25
N THR A 201 3.03 35.28 11.06
CA THR A 201 2.26 34.14 10.56
C THR A 201 3.18 32.97 10.23
N VAL A 202 2.88 31.80 10.79
CA VAL A 202 3.55 30.53 10.45
C VAL A 202 2.64 29.78 9.48
N LYS A 203 3.07 29.64 8.23
CA LYS A 203 2.24 29.01 7.19
C LYS A 203 1.98 27.54 7.50
N ALA A 204 0.72 27.14 7.39
CA ALA A 204 0.35 25.74 7.47
C ALA A 204 0.56 25.03 6.13
N ALA A 205 0.92 23.76 6.20
CA ALA A 205 0.92 22.91 5.03
C ALA A 205 -0.53 22.57 4.63
N PRO A 206 -0.89 22.62 3.33
CA PRO A 206 -2.16 22.08 2.86
C PRO A 206 -2.21 20.55 3.07
N GLY A 207 -3.41 19.99 2.99
CA GLY A 207 -3.57 18.54 2.90
C GLY A 207 -2.93 17.99 1.62
N ASP A 208 -2.47 16.74 1.68
CA ASP A 208 -1.92 16.06 0.51
C ASP A 208 -3.04 15.75 -0.50
N ASP A 209 -2.82 16.07 -1.77
CA ASP A 209 -3.82 15.84 -2.83
C ASP A 209 -3.62 14.48 -3.53
N ILE A 210 -4.72 13.91 -4.03
CA ILE A 210 -4.75 12.61 -4.73
C ILE A 210 -5.60 12.74 -6.00
N THR A 211 -5.12 12.20 -7.13
CA THR A 211 -5.85 12.25 -8.40
C THR A 211 -6.74 11.00 -8.59
N LEU A 212 -7.94 11.19 -9.14
CA LEU A 212 -8.78 10.09 -9.61
C LEU A 212 -8.14 9.41 -10.82
N LYS A 213 -8.01 8.09 -10.79
CA LYS A 213 -7.48 7.26 -11.87
C LYS A 213 -8.63 6.59 -12.60
N TYR A 214 -9.02 7.16 -13.74
CA TYR A 214 -10.08 6.64 -14.59
C TYR A 214 -9.75 6.80 -16.08
N ASP A 215 -10.42 6.02 -16.93
CA ASP A 215 -10.27 6.12 -18.38
C ASP A 215 -11.17 7.26 -18.91
N PRO A 216 -10.60 8.36 -19.43
CA PRO A 216 -11.37 9.49 -19.93
C PRO A 216 -12.26 9.16 -21.13
N LYS A 217 -12.06 8.01 -21.80
CA LYS A 217 -12.95 7.55 -22.88
C LYS A 217 -14.27 7.01 -22.35
N THR A 218 -14.29 6.45 -21.14
CA THR A 218 -15.44 5.74 -20.58
C THR A 218 -16.05 6.43 -19.36
N ALA A 219 -15.36 7.40 -18.76
CA ALA A 219 -15.87 8.19 -17.64
C ALA A 219 -15.49 9.68 -17.73
N TYR A 220 -16.17 10.53 -16.95
CA TYR A 220 -15.89 11.96 -16.78
C TYR A 220 -16.05 12.39 -15.32
N GLU A 221 -15.37 13.48 -14.97
CA GLU A 221 -15.52 14.18 -13.70
C GLU A 221 -16.60 15.26 -13.79
N ILE A 222 -17.35 15.44 -12.71
CA ILE A 222 -18.28 16.54 -12.50
C ILE A 222 -18.19 17.00 -11.05
N GLU A 223 -18.29 18.30 -10.80
CA GLU A 223 -18.34 18.83 -9.45
C GLU A 223 -19.78 18.75 -8.90
N GLU A 224 -19.98 18.01 -7.81
CA GLU A 224 -21.27 17.83 -7.14
C GLU A 224 -21.07 18.03 -5.62
N GLY A 225 -21.69 19.06 -5.04
CA GLY A 225 -21.69 19.26 -3.59
C GLY A 225 -20.30 19.47 -2.96
N GLY A 226 -19.37 20.10 -3.68
CA GLY A 226 -17.99 20.33 -3.21
C GLY A 226 -17.08 19.09 -3.30
N LYS A 227 -17.53 18.05 -4.00
CA LYS A 227 -16.76 16.86 -4.34
C LYS A 227 -16.56 16.78 -5.85
N ILE A 228 -15.51 16.10 -6.27
CA ILE A 228 -15.32 15.70 -7.67
C ILE A 228 -15.88 14.29 -7.81
N VAL A 229 -16.99 14.15 -8.52
CA VAL A 229 -17.69 12.88 -8.74
C VAL A 229 -17.34 12.32 -10.11
N LEU A 230 -17.03 11.02 -10.15
CA LEU A 230 -16.77 10.29 -11.38
C LEU A 230 -18.06 9.64 -11.88
N ARG A 231 -18.44 9.94 -13.13
CA ARG A 231 -19.65 9.42 -13.79
C ARG A 231 -19.31 8.68 -15.07
N SER A 232 -20.10 7.65 -15.39
CA SER A 232 -19.92 6.88 -16.62
C SER A 232 -20.37 7.64 -17.88
N LYS A 233 -19.57 7.58 -18.96
CA LYS A 233 -19.95 8.03 -20.32
C LYS A 233 -20.65 6.95 -21.13
N THR A 234 -20.49 5.69 -20.75
CA THR A 234 -20.92 4.55 -21.58
C THR A 234 -21.62 3.50 -20.74
N LYS A 235 -22.45 2.68 -21.37
CA LYS A 235 -22.94 1.45 -20.75
C LYS A 235 -21.90 0.33 -20.86
N GLY A 236 -21.89 -0.59 -19.89
CA GLY A 236 -20.96 -1.72 -19.90
C GLY A 236 -20.86 -2.38 -18.53
N VAL A 237 -19.69 -2.94 -18.22
CA VAL A 237 -19.37 -3.49 -16.89
C VAL A 237 -18.22 -2.73 -16.29
N ILE A 238 -18.28 -2.46 -14.98
CA ILE A 238 -17.17 -1.81 -14.29
C ILE A 238 -15.98 -2.76 -14.22
N GLY A 239 -14.79 -2.24 -14.53
CA GLY A 239 -13.55 -2.98 -14.43
C GLY A 239 -12.35 -2.06 -14.29
N GLU A 240 -11.17 -2.63 -14.34
CA GLU A 240 -9.92 -1.89 -14.27
C GLU A 240 -9.01 -2.34 -15.42
N VAL A 241 -8.44 -1.37 -16.12
CA VAL A 241 -7.43 -1.61 -17.15
C VAL A 241 -6.19 -0.83 -16.73
N ASN A 242 -5.10 -1.52 -16.42
CA ASN A 242 -3.83 -0.88 -16.02
C ASN A 242 -3.89 -0.03 -14.74
N GLY A 243 -4.63 -0.42 -13.70
CA GLY A 243 -4.75 0.41 -12.49
C GLY A 243 -5.69 1.61 -12.67
N VAL A 244 -6.46 1.64 -13.76
CA VAL A 244 -7.34 2.74 -14.13
C VAL A 244 -8.78 2.23 -14.24
N LEU A 245 -9.68 2.85 -13.48
CA LEU A 245 -11.10 2.50 -13.51
C LEU A 245 -11.69 2.76 -14.89
N SER A 246 -12.34 1.75 -15.47
CA SER A 246 -12.88 1.79 -16.82
C SER A 246 -14.24 1.12 -16.89
N VAL A 247 -15.08 1.53 -17.84
CA VAL A 247 -16.32 0.82 -18.17
C VAL A 247 -16.06 -0.01 -19.43
N LEU A 248 -15.98 -1.32 -19.26
CA LEU A 248 -15.65 -2.28 -20.31
C LEU A 248 -16.89 -2.63 -21.13
N LYS A 249 -16.67 -2.95 -22.42
CA LYS A 249 -17.74 -3.42 -23.30
C LYS A 249 -18.35 -4.71 -22.76
N HIS A 250 -19.66 -4.83 -22.88
CA HIS A 250 -20.43 -5.95 -22.36
C HIS A 250 -21.45 -6.41 -23.41
N LEU A 251 -21.44 -7.70 -23.74
CA LEU A 251 -22.41 -8.36 -24.60
C LEU A 251 -23.31 -9.27 -23.78
N VAL A 252 -24.62 -8.98 -23.77
CA VAL A 252 -25.63 -9.82 -23.12
C VAL A 252 -26.36 -10.62 -24.18
N VAL A 253 -26.42 -11.93 -23.99
CA VAL A 253 -27.20 -12.88 -24.80
C VAL A 253 -28.39 -13.34 -23.96
N ASP A 254 -29.56 -12.81 -24.29
CA ASP A 254 -30.84 -13.12 -23.62
C ASP A 254 -31.40 -14.49 -24.07
N GLY A 255 -30.62 -15.56 -23.92
CA GLY A 255 -30.99 -16.90 -24.35
C GLY A 255 -29.80 -17.85 -24.44
N ASP A 256 -30.00 -18.95 -25.16
CA ASP A 256 -28.99 -19.98 -25.39
C ASP A 256 -28.02 -19.59 -26.49
N VAL A 257 -26.78 -20.09 -26.39
CA VAL A 257 -25.82 -20.04 -27.51
C VAL A 257 -25.95 -21.33 -28.30
N GLY A 258 -26.46 -21.22 -29.52
CA GLY A 258 -26.79 -22.35 -30.37
C GLY A 258 -26.97 -21.96 -31.83
N ILE A 259 -27.88 -22.63 -32.53
CA ILE A 259 -28.09 -22.44 -33.97
C ILE A 259 -28.46 -21.01 -34.37
N GLU A 260 -29.21 -20.31 -33.52
CA GLU A 260 -29.66 -18.95 -33.80
C GLU A 260 -28.55 -17.92 -33.58
N THR A 261 -27.66 -18.13 -32.61
CA THR A 261 -26.59 -17.19 -32.26
C THR A 261 -25.29 -17.47 -32.99
N GLY A 262 -25.01 -18.73 -33.32
CA GLY A 262 -23.70 -19.18 -33.75
C GLY A 262 -22.63 -19.08 -32.65
N ASN A 263 -21.37 -19.20 -33.07
CA ASN A 263 -20.20 -19.00 -32.20
C ASN A 263 -20.05 -17.51 -31.84
N LEU A 264 -19.70 -17.24 -30.58
CA LEU A 264 -19.51 -15.88 -30.09
C LEU A 264 -18.02 -15.57 -29.92
N LYS A 265 -17.59 -14.44 -30.50
CA LYS A 265 -16.28 -13.84 -30.26
C LYS A 265 -16.43 -12.35 -30.03
N PHE A 266 -16.05 -11.87 -28.84
CA PHE A 266 -16.26 -10.48 -28.44
C PHE A 266 -15.04 -9.85 -27.77
N ASP A 267 -14.74 -8.61 -28.14
CA ASP A 267 -13.76 -7.77 -27.44
C ASP A 267 -14.47 -7.03 -26.29
N GLY A 268 -14.55 -7.68 -25.14
CA GLY A 268 -15.26 -7.26 -23.93
C GLY A 268 -15.67 -8.49 -23.13
N SER A 269 -16.56 -8.31 -22.15
CA SER A 269 -17.18 -9.41 -21.40
C SER A 269 -18.42 -9.93 -22.11
N ILE A 270 -18.70 -11.24 -21.98
CA ILE A 270 -19.91 -11.89 -22.49
C ILE A 270 -20.70 -12.45 -21.32
N GLN A 271 -22.00 -12.15 -21.26
CA GLN A 271 -22.97 -12.76 -20.36
C GLN A 271 -24.02 -13.50 -21.17
N VAL A 272 -24.11 -14.82 -20.96
CA VAL A 272 -25.13 -15.69 -21.57
C VAL A 272 -26.14 -16.04 -20.49
N LYS A 273 -27.40 -15.62 -20.66
CA LYS A 273 -28.47 -15.93 -19.70
C LYS A 273 -28.98 -17.37 -19.80
N GLY A 274 -28.76 -18.01 -20.95
CA GLY A 274 -29.10 -19.41 -21.20
C GLY A 274 -27.88 -20.35 -21.15
N THR A 275 -28.00 -21.45 -21.89
CA THR A 275 -27.05 -22.57 -21.95
C THR A 275 -26.22 -22.49 -23.23
N VAL A 276 -24.95 -22.89 -23.16
CA VAL A 276 -24.13 -23.05 -24.38
C VAL A 276 -24.30 -24.48 -24.91
N MET A 277 -24.84 -24.57 -26.12
CA MET A 277 -25.23 -25.82 -26.77
C MET A 277 -24.05 -26.54 -27.44
N ALA A 278 -24.30 -27.78 -27.86
CA ALA A 278 -23.29 -28.67 -28.41
C ALA A 278 -22.62 -28.10 -29.66
N GLY A 279 -21.29 -28.17 -29.71
CA GLY A 279 -20.47 -27.75 -30.86
C GLY A 279 -20.27 -26.24 -31.01
N TYR A 280 -20.79 -25.42 -30.09
CA TYR A 280 -20.61 -23.97 -30.13
C TYR A 280 -19.46 -23.49 -29.23
N SER A 281 -18.96 -22.31 -29.50
CA SER A 281 -17.87 -21.66 -28.76
C SER A 281 -18.24 -20.26 -28.30
N VAL A 282 -17.74 -19.86 -27.12
CA VAL A 282 -17.86 -18.51 -26.55
C VAL A 282 -16.48 -18.02 -26.16
N ILE A 283 -16.00 -16.97 -26.82
CA ILE A 283 -14.64 -16.42 -26.66
C ILE A 283 -14.74 -14.92 -26.36
N ALA A 284 -14.26 -14.50 -25.20
CA ALA A 284 -14.25 -13.11 -24.75
C ALA A 284 -12.82 -12.64 -24.45
N SER A 285 -12.53 -11.35 -24.69
CA SER A 285 -11.29 -10.76 -24.16
C SER A 285 -11.38 -10.54 -22.64
N GLY A 286 -12.57 -10.17 -22.14
CA GLY A 286 -12.87 -10.05 -20.70
C GLY A 286 -13.55 -11.29 -20.12
N ASP A 287 -14.23 -11.11 -18.99
CA ASP A 287 -14.95 -12.16 -18.27
C ASP A 287 -16.06 -12.84 -19.12
N VAL A 288 -16.27 -14.13 -18.90
CA VAL A 288 -17.40 -14.90 -19.45
C VAL A 288 -18.31 -15.37 -18.33
N SER A 289 -19.60 -15.01 -18.37
CA SER A 289 -20.64 -15.47 -17.45
C SER A 289 -21.68 -16.30 -18.19
N ILE A 290 -21.94 -17.52 -17.75
CA ILE A 290 -23.00 -18.40 -18.27
C ILE A 290 -23.96 -18.69 -17.13
N GLU A 291 -25.16 -18.12 -17.19
CA GLU A 291 -26.14 -18.11 -16.10
C GLU A 291 -27.24 -19.16 -16.27
N GLY A 292 -27.28 -19.83 -17.42
CA GLY A 292 -28.17 -20.95 -17.67
C GLY A 292 -28.07 -22.00 -16.57
N LYS A 293 -29.23 -22.50 -16.14
CA LYS A 293 -29.31 -23.50 -15.05
C LYS A 293 -28.56 -24.79 -15.40
N ASP A 294 -28.60 -25.19 -16.67
CA ASP A 294 -27.88 -26.37 -17.17
C ASP A 294 -26.40 -26.06 -17.44
N GLY A 295 -26.07 -24.79 -17.72
CA GLY A 295 -24.71 -24.30 -17.91
C GLY A 295 -24.20 -24.56 -19.33
N VAL A 296 -23.41 -25.62 -19.52
CA VAL A 296 -22.75 -25.94 -20.78
C VAL A 296 -22.97 -27.40 -21.15
N ASN A 297 -23.40 -27.65 -22.39
CA ASN A 297 -23.64 -29.00 -22.90
C ASN A 297 -22.86 -29.25 -24.19
N SER A 298 -21.76 -30.01 -24.09
CA SER A 298 -20.92 -30.44 -25.22
C SER A 298 -20.45 -29.29 -26.13
N ALA A 299 -20.30 -28.08 -25.57
CA ALA A 299 -19.71 -26.94 -26.26
C ALA A 299 -18.26 -27.25 -26.64
N GLU A 300 -17.75 -26.66 -27.71
CA GLU A 300 -16.36 -26.89 -28.15
C GLU A 300 -15.38 -26.15 -27.24
N LEU A 301 -15.55 -24.82 -27.10
CA LEU A 301 -14.63 -23.98 -26.35
C LEU A 301 -15.34 -22.82 -25.63
N ILE A 302 -15.09 -22.70 -24.33
CA ILE A 302 -15.40 -21.49 -23.56
C ILE A 302 -14.07 -20.85 -23.16
N LYS A 303 -13.84 -19.58 -23.52
CA LYS A 303 -12.56 -18.92 -23.31
C LYS A 303 -12.69 -17.47 -22.86
N SER A 304 -11.98 -17.11 -21.79
CA SER A 304 -11.65 -15.74 -21.43
C SER A 304 -10.15 -15.47 -21.61
N ALA A 305 -9.79 -14.41 -22.34
CA ALA A 305 -8.38 -14.10 -22.65
C ALA A 305 -7.66 -13.36 -21.51
N GLU A 306 -8.35 -12.50 -20.77
CA GLU A 306 -7.80 -11.71 -19.65
C GLU A 306 -8.58 -11.85 -18.34
N GLY A 307 -9.74 -12.52 -18.37
CA GLY A 307 -10.68 -12.57 -17.25
C GLY A 307 -10.92 -13.97 -16.68
N ASP A 308 -11.99 -14.03 -15.92
CA ASP A 308 -12.53 -15.23 -15.28
C ASP A 308 -13.64 -15.87 -16.14
N VAL A 309 -13.90 -17.16 -15.92
CA VAL A 309 -15.06 -17.86 -16.47
C VAL A 309 -15.96 -18.33 -15.33
N PHE A 310 -17.22 -17.89 -15.34
CA PHE A 310 -18.25 -18.31 -14.40
C PHE A 310 -19.37 -19.07 -15.11
N ILE A 311 -19.71 -20.25 -14.58
CA ILE A 311 -20.79 -21.09 -15.07
C ILE A 311 -21.70 -21.40 -13.89
N LYS A 312 -22.89 -20.78 -13.85
CA LYS A 312 -23.87 -20.96 -12.78
C LYS A 312 -24.37 -22.40 -12.69
N GLY A 313 -24.54 -23.05 -13.84
CA GLY A 313 -24.89 -24.46 -13.96
C GLY A 313 -23.67 -25.38 -13.83
N GLY A 314 -23.65 -26.45 -14.63
CA GLY A 314 -22.52 -27.35 -14.73
C GLY A 314 -22.01 -27.49 -16.16
N ILE A 315 -21.07 -28.41 -16.34
CA ILE A 315 -20.56 -28.80 -17.65
C ILE A 315 -20.86 -30.27 -17.88
N PHE A 316 -21.57 -30.58 -18.96
CA PHE A 316 -21.72 -31.92 -19.51
C PHE A 316 -20.93 -32.00 -20.82
N GLY A 317 -19.64 -32.26 -20.71
CA GLY A 317 -18.69 -32.03 -21.80
C GLY A 317 -18.52 -33.17 -22.80
N ARG A 318 -18.92 -34.41 -22.46
CA ARG A 318 -18.80 -35.61 -23.31
C ARG A 318 -17.39 -35.83 -23.92
N GLY A 319 -16.36 -35.37 -23.23
CA GLY A 319 -14.97 -35.44 -23.65
C GLY A 319 -14.54 -34.40 -24.68
N VAL A 320 -15.44 -33.53 -25.15
CA VAL A 320 -15.13 -32.50 -26.17
C VAL A 320 -14.94 -31.11 -25.58
N THR A 321 -15.65 -30.77 -24.50
CA THR A 321 -15.64 -29.41 -23.98
C THR A 321 -14.33 -29.02 -23.32
N LYS A 322 -13.79 -27.88 -23.74
CA LYS A 322 -12.65 -27.20 -23.11
C LYS A 322 -13.06 -25.84 -22.56
N VAL A 323 -12.62 -25.53 -21.35
CA VAL A 323 -12.77 -24.21 -20.72
C VAL A 323 -11.40 -23.65 -20.39
N GLU A 324 -11.12 -22.43 -20.86
CA GLU A 324 -9.86 -21.70 -20.64
C GLU A 324 -10.13 -20.34 -19.99
N ALA A 325 -9.45 -20.04 -18.88
CA ALA A 325 -9.51 -18.73 -18.23
C ALA A 325 -8.11 -18.19 -17.91
N HIS A 326 -7.91 -16.89 -18.09
CA HIS A 326 -6.68 -16.23 -17.66
C HIS A 326 -6.60 -16.14 -16.15
N ASN A 327 -7.72 -15.87 -15.48
CA ASN A 327 -7.78 -15.84 -14.04
C ASN A 327 -8.33 -17.18 -13.54
N ASN A 328 -9.56 -17.19 -13.01
CA ASN A 328 -10.17 -18.33 -12.35
C ASN A 328 -11.33 -18.91 -13.16
N ILE A 329 -11.68 -20.16 -12.88
CA ILE A 329 -12.91 -20.82 -13.35
C ILE A 329 -13.79 -21.16 -12.15
N TYR A 330 -15.08 -20.80 -12.23
CA TYR A 330 -16.08 -21.07 -11.20
C TYR A 330 -17.25 -21.85 -11.79
N LEU A 331 -17.59 -23.01 -11.22
CA LEU A 331 -18.72 -23.83 -11.70
C LEU A 331 -19.30 -24.77 -10.62
N LYS A 332 -20.57 -25.17 -10.73
CA LYS A 332 -21.17 -26.09 -9.75
C LYS A 332 -20.62 -27.51 -9.87
N HIS A 333 -20.52 -28.02 -11.09
CA HIS A 333 -20.06 -29.38 -11.35
C HIS A 333 -19.57 -29.54 -12.79
N ALA A 334 -18.61 -30.43 -13.01
CA ALA A 334 -18.08 -30.76 -14.32
C ALA A 334 -18.08 -32.26 -14.58
N ASN A 335 -18.40 -32.64 -15.81
CA ASN A 335 -18.42 -34.01 -16.29
C ASN A 335 -17.73 -34.10 -17.65
N GLU A 336 -16.71 -34.96 -17.75
CA GLU A 336 -16.00 -35.30 -19.00
C GLU A 336 -15.60 -34.06 -19.81
N CYS A 337 -14.76 -33.20 -19.23
CA CYS A 337 -14.28 -31.98 -19.89
C CYS A 337 -12.85 -31.65 -19.46
N THR A 338 -12.28 -30.61 -20.08
CA THR A 338 -10.98 -30.05 -19.71
C THR A 338 -11.13 -28.62 -19.19
N LEU A 339 -10.55 -28.32 -18.04
CA LEU A 339 -10.53 -27.01 -17.41
C LEU A 339 -9.07 -26.54 -17.27
N ASP A 340 -8.75 -25.35 -17.79
CA ASP A 340 -7.42 -24.73 -17.72
C ASP A 340 -7.55 -23.28 -17.24
N ALA A 341 -7.11 -23.03 -16.01
CA ALA A 341 -7.08 -21.70 -15.40
C ALA A 341 -5.63 -21.32 -15.07
N LYS A 342 -5.19 -20.07 -15.33
CA LYS A 342 -3.84 -19.66 -14.87
C LYS A 342 -3.80 -19.36 -13.37
N GLU A 343 -4.94 -18.99 -12.78
CA GLU A 343 -5.11 -18.89 -11.34
C GLU A 343 -5.89 -20.12 -10.84
N ASN A 344 -7.08 -19.99 -10.25
CA ASN A 344 -7.70 -21.10 -9.51
C ASN A 344 -8.93 -21.71 -10.20
N ILE A 345 -9.23 -22.97 -9.89
CA ILE A 345 -10.49 -23.63 -10.27
C ILE A 345 -11.32 -23.88 -9.01
N HIS A 346 -12.55 -23.39 -9.01
CA HIS A 346 -13.52 -23.56 -7.94
C HIS A 346 -14.70 -24.41 -8.41
N ILE A 347 -14.91 -25.56 -7.77
CA ILE A 347 -16.00 -26.49 -8.11
C ILE A 347 -16.88 -26.77 -6.90
N GLY A 348 -18.19 -26.58 -7.05
CA GLY A 348 -19.13 -26.65 -5.92
C GLY A 348 -19.43 -28.05 -5.39
N PHE A 349 -19.60 -29.02 -6.27
CA PHE A 349 -20.13 -30.34 -5.93
C PHE A 349 -19.24 -31.48 -6.40
N TYR A 350 -19.00 -31.59 -7.70
CA TYR A 350 -18.20 -32.70 -8.22
C TYR A 350 -17.48 -32.40 -9.54
N ALA A 351 -16.37 -33.09 -9.74
CA ALA A 351 -15.66 -33.24 -11.00
C ALA A 351 -15.61 -34.74 -11.35
N LEU A 352 -16.27 -35.14 -12.44
CA LEU A 352 -16.38 -36.53 -12.89
C LEU A 352 -15.61 -36.71 -14.21
N GLY A 353 -14.49 -37.44 -14.19
CA GLY A 353 -13.69 -37.69 -15.39
C GLY A 353 -13.12 -36.40 -16.03
N VAL A 354 -12.73 -35.43 -15.20
CA VAL A 354 -12.30 -34.10 -15.66
C VAL A 354 -10.77 -34.02 -15.66
N SER A 355 -10.20 -33.36 -16.66
CA SER A 355 -8.79 -32.91 -16.65
C SER A 355 -8.73 -31.45 -16.22
N MET A 356 -8.06 -31.15 -15.11
CA MET A 356 -8.00 -29.82 -14.51
C MET A 356 -6.56 -29.35 -14.36
N PHE A 357 -6.28 -28.11 -14.72
CA PHE A 357 -4.97 -27.47 -14.61
C PHE A 357 -5.14 -26.07 -13.99
N ALA A 358 -4.52 -25.82 -12.84
CA ALA A 358 -4.65 -24.55 -12.11
C ALA A 358 -3.48 -24.28 -11.14
N ASN A 359 -3.44 -23.08 -10.55
CA ASN A 359 -2.64 -22.80 -9.36
C ASN A 359 -3.19 -23.56 -8.14
N GLU A 360 -4.49 -23.43 -7.88
CA GLU A 360 -5.20 -24.19 -6.85
C GLU A 360 -6.50 -24.79 -7.41
N ILE A 361 -6.83 -26.01 -6.98
CA ILE A 361 -8.10 -26.67 -7.31
C ILE A 361 -8.88 -26.85 -6.01
N ILE A 362 -10.00 -26.14 -5.91
CA ILE A 362 -10.74 -25.98 -4.65
C ILE A 362 -12.16 -26.50 -4.85
N LEU A 363 -12.46 -27.61 -4.18
CA LEU A 363 -13.81 -28.13 -4.03
C LEU A 363 -14.32 -27.90 -2.61
N ASP A 364 -15.64 -27.97 -2.45
CA ASP A 364 -16.30 -27.92 -1.13
C ASP A 364 -15.75 -29.00 -0.18
N GLU A 365 -15.24 -28.57 0.97
CA GLU A 365 -14.61 -29.43 1.99
C GLU A 365 -15.58 -30.39 2.71
N ARG A 366 -16.89 -30.28 2.52
CA ARG A 366 -17.88 -31.17 3.16
C ARG A 366 -18.41 -32.20 2.20
N LYS A 367 -18.65 -31.83 0.93
CA LYS A 367 -19.35 -32.68 -0.05
C LYS A 367 -18.67 -32.77 -1.42
N GLY A 368 -17.63 -31.97 -1.68
CA GLY A 368 -16.91 -31.93 -2.94
C GLY A 368 -16.32 -33.28 -3.34
N LYS A 369 -16.48 -33.70 -4.59
CA LYS A 369 -15.98 -35.00 -5.07
C LYS A 369 -15.14 -34.87 -6.34
N ILE A 370 -13.97 -35.49 -6.36
CA ILE A 370 -13.20 -35.72 -7.58
C ILE A 370 -13.24 -37.21 -7.89
N ILE A 371 -13.89 -37.60 -8.97
CA ILE A 371 -14.13 -39.00 -9.34
C ILE A 371 -13.65 -39.24 -10.77
N GLY A 372 -12.49 -39.85 -10.92
CA GLY A 372 -11.88 -40.08 -12.21
C GLY A 372 -11.26 -38.83 -12.83
N GLY A 373 -10.32 -39.03 -13.74
CA GLY A 373 -9.62 -37.94 -14.42
C GLY A 373 -8.35 -37.52 -13.68
N LYS A 374 -7.91 -36.29 -13.95
CA LYS A 374 -6.60 -35.79 -13.53
C LYS A 374 -6.68 -34.34 -13.09
N ALA A 375 -6.36 -34.09 -11.84
CA ALA A 375 -6.25 -32.76 -11.25
C ALA A 375 -4.76 -32.42 -11.09
N VAL A 376 -4.29 -31.39 -11.77
CA VAL A 376 -2.92 -30.88 -11.66
C VAL A 376 -2.95 -29.46 -11.13
N ALA A 377 -2.45 -29.26 -9.92
CA ALA A 377 -2.31 -27.96 -9.30
C ALA A 377 -0.85 -27.58 -9.10
N VAL A 378 -0.55 -26.28 -9.08
CA VAL A 378 0.78 -25.79 -8.69
C VAL A 378 0.95 -25.86 -7.17
N HIS A 379 -0.03 -25.37 -6.40
CA HIS A 379 0.06 -25.21 -4.96
C HIS A 379 -0.76 -26.25 -4.21
N SER A 380 -2.06 -26.33 -4.45
CA SER A 380 -2.92 -27.17 -3.62
C SER A 380 -4.13 -27.76 -4.36
N ILE A 381 -4.57 -28.92 -3.87
CA ILE A 381 -5.85 -29.53 -4.26
C ILE A 381 -6.64 -29.80 -2.97
N THR A 382 -7.87 -29.30 -2.89
CA THR A 382 -8.76 -29.54 -1.74
C THR A 382 -10.07 -30.15 -2.23
N THR A 383 -10.46 -31.29 -1.63
CA THR A 383 -11.73 -31.97 -1.92
C THR A 383 -12.23 -32.73 -0.68
N ALA A 384 -13.53 -32.99 -0.57
CA ALA A 384 -14.04 -33.85 0.49
C ALA A 384 -13.79 -35.33 0.19
N TYR A 385 -14.05 -35.74 -1.05
CA TYR A 385 -13.95 -37.11 -1.51
C TYR A 385 -13.05 -37.20 -2.75
N SER A 386 -12.22 -38.25 -2.81
CA SER A 386 -11.50 -38.64 -4.03
C SER A 386 -11.70 -40.12 -4.35
N SER A 387 -11.80 -40.42 -5.65
CA SER A 387 -12.23 -41.73 -6.16
C SER A 387 -13.65 -42.09 -5.69
N ASN A 388 -14.05 -43.35 -5.85
CA ASN A 388 -15.33 -43.90 -5.40
C ASN A 388 -15.17 -45.37 -5.01
N SER A 389 -16.27 -46.01 -4.60
CA SER A 389 -16.32 -47.44 -4.25
C SER A 389 -16.04 -48.39 -5.42
N MET A 390 -16.00 -47.87 -6.65
CA MET A 390 -15.61 -48.62 -7.85
C MET A 390 -14.14 -48.38 -8.23
N GLU A 391 -13.38 -47.70 -7.36
CA GLU A 391 -11.96 -47.43 -7.51
C GLU A 391 -11.59 -46.73 -8.82
N ARG A 392 -12.46 -45.83 -9.32
CA ARG A 392 -12.20 -45.10 -10.56
C ARG A 392 -10.90 -44.29 -10.42
N LYS A 393 -9.89 -44.65 -11.22
CA LYS A 393 -8.56 -44.02 -11.21
C LYS A 393 -8.66 -42.49 -11.21
N THR A 394 -8.21 -41.89 -10.11
CA THR A 394 -8.28 -40.44 -9.87
C THR A 394 -6.89 -39.92 -9.53
N GLU A 395 -6.31 -39.07 -10.39
CA GLU A 395 -4.97 -38.52 -10.19
C GLU A 395 -5.03 -37.13 -9.58
N LEU A 396 -4.43 -36.95 -8.40
CA LEU A 396 -4.30 -35.67 -7.69
C LEU A 396 -2.81 -35.31 -7.62
N ILE A 397 -2.39 -34.31 -8.40
CA ILE A 397 -0.98 -33.97 -8.59
C ILE A 397 -0.74 -32.51 -8.20
N VAL A 398 0.14 -32.30 -7.24
CA VAL A 398 0.66 -30.97 -6.87
C VAL A 398 2.10 -30.86 -7.33
N GLN A 399 2.38 -29.97 -8.28
CA GLN A 399 3.71 -29.86 -8.90
C GLN A 399 4.72 -29.13 -8.00
N GLY A 400 4.25 -28.13 -7.25
CA GLY A 400 5.11 -27.17 -6.60
C GLY A 400 5.73 -26.17 -7.57
N ILE A 401 6.50 -25.22 -7.03
CA ILE A 401 7.27 -24.27 -7.84
C ILE A 401 8.76 -24.63 -7.82
N ASP A 402 9.38 -24.63 -9.00
CA ASP A 402 10.83 -24.52 -9.09
C ASP A 402 11.20 -23.03 -9.08
N ARG A 403 11.68 -22.56 -7.91
CA ARG A 403 12.05 -21.16 -7.72
C ARG A 403 13.16 -20.71 -8.68
N LYS A 404 14.07 -21.61 -9.07
CA LYS A 404 15.17 -21.29 -9.97
C LYS A 404 14.64 -21.03 -11.37
N ILE A 405 13.79 -21.91 -11.89
CA ILE A 405 13.15 -21.75 -13.20
C ILE A 405 12.30 -20.48 -13.23
N LEU A 406 11.49 -20.25 -12.20
CA LEU A 406 10.66 -19.04 -12.11
C LEU A 406 11.49 -17.75 -12.07
N THR A 407 12.59 -17.73 -11.32
CA THR A 407 13.49 -16.56 -11.24
C THR A 407 14.16 -16.29 -12.59
N GLU A 408 14.63 -17.34 -13.28
CA GLU A 408 15.23 -17.20 -14.61
C GLU A 408 14.20 -16.70 -15.64
N ASN A 409 12.97 -17.22 -15.59
CA ASN A 409 11.87 -16.75 -16.45
C ASN A 409 11.55 -15.27 -16.22
N ALA A 410 11.43 -14.84 -14.96
CA ALA A 410 11.19 -13.43 -14.63
C ALA A 410 12.34 -12.53 -15.13
N LYS A 411 13.58 -13.00 -15.03
CA LYS A 411 14.76 -12.27 -15.54
C LYS A 411 14.72 -12.16 -17.07
N MET A 412 14.45 -13.24 -17.79
CA MET A 412 14.32 -13.22 -19.25
C MET A 412 13.19 -12.28 -19.72
N LEU A 413 12.04 -12.30 -19.04
CA LEU A 413 10.96 -11.37 -19.34
C LEU A 413 11.35 -9.91 -19.07
N ALA A 414 12.08 -9.64 -17.98
CA ALA A 414 12.56 -8.30 -17.67
C ALA A 414 13.56 -7.79 -18.72
N GLU A 415 14.48 -8.64 -19.18
CA GLU A 415 15.40 -8.32 -20.29
C GLU A 415 14.63 -8.02 -21.59
N LYS A 416 13.60 -8.80 -21.90
CA LYS A 416 12.71 -8.56 -23.05
C LYS A 416 11.98 -7.23 -22.95
N ILE A 417 11.48 -6.86 -21.76
CA ILE A 417 10.85 -5.55 -21.50
C ILE A 417 11.84 -4.42 -21.77
N VAL A 418 13.09 -4.52 -21.30
CA VAL A 418 14.12 -3.50 -21.55
C VAL A 418 14.39 -3.33 -23.05
N GLN A 419 14.55 -4.44 -23.78
CA GLN A 419 14.75 -4.41 -25.24
C GLN A 419 13.58 -3.74 -25.98
N HIS A 420 12.35 -4.13 -25.64
CA HIS A 420 11.15 -3.53 -26.23
C HIS A 420 10.98 -2.05 -25.85
N GLN A 421 11.38 -1.64 -24.64
CA GLN A 421 11.34 -0.24 -24.21
C GLN A 421 12.30 0.63 -25.05
N GLU A 422 13.51 0.13 -25.32
CA GLU A 422 14.47 0.81 -26.19
C GLU A 422 13.95 0.97 -27.62
N GLU A 423 13.39 -0.09 -28.20
CA GLU A 423 12.79 -0.05 -29.53
C GLU A 423 11.56 0.88 -29.57
N SER A 424 10.70 0.78 -28.56
CA SER A 424 9.50 1.60 -28.44
C SER A 424 9.83 3.09 -28.30
N THR A 425 10.94 3.44 -27.64
CA THR A 425 11.42 4.82 -27.53
C THR A 425 11.84 5.37 -28.90
N LYS A 426 12.56 4.55 -29.70
CA LYS A 426 12.95 4.91 -31.08
C LYS A 426 11.72 5.11 -31.97
N LEU A 427 10.74 4.20 -31.90
CA LEU A 427 9.50 4.31 -32.66
C LEU A 427 8.67 5.53 -32.23
N ASN A 428 8.57 5.82 -30.92
CA ASN A 428 7.86 7.00 -30.43
C ASN A 428 8.49 8.30 -30.93
N TYR A 429 9.83 8.38 -30.96
CA TYR A 429 10.54 9.50 -31.55
C TYR A 429 10.20 9.65 -33.05
N GLN A 430 10.21 8.56 -33.83
CA GLN A 430 9.80 8.57 -35.24
C GLN A 430 8.34 9.02 -35.41
N ILE A 431 7.42 8.54 -34.57
CA ILE A 431 6.00 8.94 -34.58
C ILE A 431 5.87 10.44 -34.29
N SER A 432 6.63 10.97 -33.33
CA SER A 432 6.60 12.40 -32.99
C SER A 432 7.10 13.28 -34.13
N GLN A 433 8.19 12.87 -34.81
CA GLN A 433 8.75 13.60 -35.95
C GLN A 433 7.82 13.57 -37.16
N LEU A 434 7.28 12.40 -37.48
CA LEU A 434 6.30 12.25 -38.57
C LEU A 434 4.99 12.98 -38.24
N GLY A 435 4.55 12.96 -36.98
CA GLY A 435 3.33 13.63 -36.53
C GLY A 435 3.30 15.14 -36.82
N GLN A 436 4.46 15.80 -36.95
CA GLN A 436 4.55 17.22 -37.29
C GLN A 436 4.14 17.53 -38.75
N PHE A 437 4.13 16.53 -39.63
CA PHE A 437 3.79 16.67 -41.05
C PHE A 437 2.37 16.15 -41.38
N LYS A 438 1.56 15.87 -40.35
CA LYS A 438 0.21 15.32 -40.50
C LYS A 438 -0.65 16.25 -41.38
N GLY A 439 -1.28 15.67 -42.41
CA GLY A 439 -2.08 16.42 -43.40
C GLY A 439 -1.30 16.98 -44.60
N LYS A 440 0.04 16.85 -44.62
CA LYS A 440 0.91 17.21 -45.77
C LYS A 440 1.61 15.99 -46.39
N MET A 441 1.30 14.78 -45.91
CA MET A 441 1.93 13.53 -46.32
C MET A 441 1.26 12.89 -47.54
N THR A 442 2.06 12.20 -48.35
CA THR A 442 1.54 11.34 -49.43
C THR A 442 0.86 10.09 -48.86
N THR A 443 0.04 9.41 -49.68
CA THR A 443 -0.64 8.16 -49.30
C THR A 443 0.34 7.08 -48.81
N GLN A 444 1.51 6.96 -49.45
CA GLN A 444 2.56 6.02 -49.05
C GLN A 444 3.18 6.38 -47.69
N GLN A 445 3.41 7.67 -47.42
CA GLN A 445 3.95 8.15 -46.15
C GLN A 445 2.97 7.99 -44.98
N ASN A 446 1.68 8.21 -45.23
CA ASN A 446 0.62 7.93 -44.25
C ASN A 446 0.54 6.42 -43.92
N GLY A 447 0.69 5.54 -44.92
CA GLY A 447 0.76 4.10 -44.70
C GLY A 447 1.95 3.69 -43.82
N MET A 448 3.13 4.26 -44.07
CA MET A 448 4.33 4.02 -43.27
C MET A 448 4.16 4.53 -41.82
N TYR A 449 3.57 5.71 -41.64
CA TYR A 449 3.27 6.26 -40.31
C TYR A 449 2.35 5.34 -39.51
N GLU A 450 1.28 4.83 -40.13
CA GLU A 450 0.36 3.91 -39.46
C GLU A 450 1.03 2.57 -39.13
N GLN A 451 1.91 2.03 -39.99
CA GLN A 451 2.68 0.82 -39.69
C GLN A 451 3.61 1.00 -38.48
N VAL A 452 4.34 2.11 -38.41
CA VAL A 452 5.22 2.45 -37.28
C VAL A 452 4.41 2.56 -35.98
N LYS A 453 3.25 3.21 -36.05
CA LYS A 453 2.33 3.37 -34.92
C LYS A 453 1.73 2.04 -34.46
N GLN A 454 1.33 1.17 -35.39
CA GLN A 454 0.86 -0.18 -35.07
C GLN A 454 1.95 -1.00 -34.37
N LYS A 455 3.18 -0.95 -34.88
CA LYS A 455 4.31 -1.65 -34.26
C LYS A 455 4.62 -1.11 -32.85
N TYR A 456 4.58 0.20 -32.66
CA TYR A 456 4.72 0.81 -31.33
C TYR A 456 3.65 0.30 -30.35
N ASN A 457 2.39 0.29 -30.76
CA ASN A 457 1.28 -0.19 -29.92
C ASN A 457 1.43 -1.69 -29.57
N LEU A 458 1.88 -2.51 -30.53
CA LEU A 458 2.13 -3.93 -30.31
C LEU A 458 3.22 -4.15 -29.25
N LEU A 459 4.36 -3.45 -29.37
CA LEU A 459 5.45 -3.56 -28.38
C LEU A 459 5.00 -3.12 -26.98
N GLN A 460 4.21 -2.05 -26.88
CA GLN A 460 3.64 -1.61 -25.61
C GLN A 460 2.72 -2.68 -24.99
N GLN A 461 1.94 -3.39 -25.82
CA GLN A 461 1.13 -4.50 -25.36
C GLN A 461 1.97 -5.69 -24.87
N GLU A 462 2.97 -6.12 -25.65
CA GLU A 462 3.85 -7.25 -25.30
C GLU A 462 4.63 -6.98 -23.99
N MET A 463 5.11 -5.75 -23.80
CA MET A 463 5.79 -5.33 -22.57
C MET A 463 4.87 -5.42 -21.35
N LYS A 464 3.62 -4.99 -21.51
CA LYS A 464 2.62 -5.05 -20.44
C LYS A 464 2.25 -6.50 -20.09
N GLU A 465 2.10 -7.37 -21.08
CA GLU A 465 1.85 -8.79 -20.87
C GLU A 465 3.02 -9.46 -20.14
N ALA A 466 4.26 -9.12 -20.53
CA ALA A 466 5.46 -9.57 -19.83
C ALA A 466 5.52 -9.06 -18.38
N ASP A 467 5.18 -7.79 -18.12
CA ASP A 467 5.16 -7.23 -16.75
C ASP A 467 4.09 -7.91 -15.89
N LYS A 468 2.88 -8.12 -16.43
CA LYS A 468 1.83 -8.90 -15.74
C LYS A 468 2.34 -10.28 -15.33
N GLU A 469 3.02 -10.99 -16.23
CA GLU A 469 3.57 -12.31 -15.92
C GLU A 469 4.72 -12.24 -14.90
N ILE A 470 5.59 -11.23 -14.95
CA ILE A 470 6.61 -11.01 -13.92
C ILE A 470 5.96 -10.79 -12.56
N GLN A 471 4.94 -9.93 -12.47
CA GLN A 471 4.22 -9.71 -11.21
C GLN A 471 3.57 -11.00 -10.70
N ARG A 472 3.02 -11.83 -11.59
CA ARG A 472 2.49 -13.16 -11.27
C ARG A 472 3.57 -14.06 -10.68
N ILE A 473 4.71 -14.18 -11.35
CA ILE A 473 5.87 -14.96 -10.88
C ILE A 473 6.35 -14.46 -9.51
N LEU A 474 6.49 -13.14 -9.33
CA LEU A 474 6.92 -12.54 -8.07
C LEU A 474 5.92 -12.78 -6.93
N ARG A 475 4.62 -12.85 -7.22
CA ARG A 475 3.61 -13.27 -6.23
C ARG A 475 3.80 -14.74 -5.83
N MET A 476 4.01 -15.62 -6.81
CA MET A 476 4.28 -17.05 -6.56
C MET A 476 5.56 -17.24 -5.72
N LEU A 477 6.65 -16.51 -6.03
CA LEU A 477 7.91 -16.58 -5.29
C LEU A 477 7.83 -16.02 -3.86
N ARG A 478 6.99 -15.00 -3.62
CA ARG A 478 6.75 -14.42 -2.29
C ARG A 478 5.86 -15.30 -1.42
N SER A 479 4.99 -16.09 -2.04
CA SER A 479 4.06 -16.95 -1.33
C SER A 479 4.80 -17.99 -0.48
N LYS A 480 4.44 -18.09 0.81
CA LYS A 480 4.78 -19.24 1.66
C LYS A 480 3.79 -20.39 1.42
N ALA A 481 3.39 -20.61 0.17
CA ALA A 481 2.40 -21.61 -0.16
C ALA A 481 2.87 -22.99 0.31
N GLU A 482 1.99 -23.67 1.02
CA GLU A 482 2.17 -25.08 1.34
C GLU A 482 1.73 -25.91 0.14
N TYR A 483 2.52 -26.92 -0.21
CA TYR A 483 2.20 -27.87 -1.28
C TYR A 483 1.47 -29.07 -0.70
N TYR A 484 0.18 -29.20 -0.94
CA TYR A 484 -0.61 -30.26 -0.34
C TYR A 484 -1.82 -30.69 -1.16
N VAL A 485 -2.21 -31.94 -0.94
CA VAL A 485 -3.53 -32.46 -1.30
C VAL A 485 -4.31 -32.65 0.01
N ASN A 486 -5.43 -31.95 0.17
CA ASN A 486 -6.29 -32.07 1.34
C ASN A 486 -7.55 -32.84 0.97
N VAL A 487 -7.71 -34.02 1.55
CA VAL A 487 -8.94 -34.82 1.44
C VAL A 487 -9.61 -34.85 2.81
N THR A 488 -10.70 -34.11 2.97
CA THR A 488 -11.28 -33.84 4.31
C THR A 488 -12.20 -34.96 4.81
N LYS A 489 -12.75 -35.80 3.93
CA LYS A 489 -13.65 -36.92 4.28
C LYS A 489 -13.04 -38.26 3.96
N GLU A 490 -12.93 -38.62 2.68
CA GLU A 490 -12.49 -39.96 2.27
C GLU A 490 -11.73 -39.92 0.94
N ALA A 491 -10.47 -40.33 0.98
CA ALA A 491 -9.70 -40.76 -0.16
C ALA A 491 -9.86 -42.28 -0.29
N ASN A 492 -10.59 -42.72 -1.31
CA ASN A 492 -10.83 -44.15 -1.55
C ASN A 492 -9.70 -44.79 -2.37
N PRO A 493 -9.59 -46.14 -2.38
CA PRO A 493 -8.74 -46.83 -3.33
C PRO A 493 -9.00 -46.39 -4.78
N GLY A 494 -7.95 -46.42 -5.61
CA GLY A 494 -7.95 -45.80 -6.94
C GLY A 494 -7.55 -44.31 -6.96
N THR A 495 -7.41 -43.68 -5.79
CA THR A 495 -6.78 -42.35 -5.69
C THR A 495 -5.26 -42.46 -5.77
N TYR A 496 -4.68 -41.72 -6.72
CA TYR A 496 -3.25 -41.50 -6.87
C TYR A 496 -2.92 -40.09 -6.39
N ILE A 497 -1.97 -39.96 -5.46
CA ILE A 497 -1.53 -38.67 -4.93
C ILE A 497 -0.06 -38.48 -5.31
N GLN A 498 0.26 -37.35 -5.92
CA GLN A 498 1.63 -36.94 -6.22
C GLN A 498 1.89 -35.52 -5.72
N ILE A 499 3.01 -35.32 -5.03
CA ILE A 499 3.48 -34.00 -4.60
C ILE A 499 4.96 -33.89 -4.98
N GLY A 500 5.26 -32.96 -5.89
CA GLY A 500 6.56 -32.86 -6.53
C GLY A 500 6.92 -34.17 -7.24
N ASN A 501 8.01 -34.80 -6.80
CA ASN A 501 8.51 -36.06 -7.35
C ASN A 501 8.11 -37.32 -6.55
N LYS A 502 7.37 -37.17 -5.44
CA LYS A 502 6.90 -38.30 -4.63
C LYS A 502 5.45 -38.59 -4.96
N SER A 503 5.10 -39.88 -4.96
CA SER A 503 3.73 -40.30 -5.21
C SER A 503 3.37 -41.57 -4.46
N THR A 504 2.07 -41.79 -4.29
CA THR A 504 1.50 -42.99 -3.69
C THR A 504 0.16 -43.32 -4.34
N PHE A 505 -0.23 -44.60 -4.24
CA PHE A 505 -1.62 -45.02 -4.43
C PHE A 505 -2.25 -45.27 -3.07
N VAL A 506 -3.47 -44.77 -2.89
CA VAL A 506 -4.25 -45.04 -1.68
C VAL A 506 -4.67 -46.51 -1.69
N ALA A 507 -4.14 -47.29 -0.74
CA ALA A 507 -4.39 -48.73 -0.64
C ALA A 507 -5.67 -49.08 0.17
N SER A 508 -6.05 -48.23 1.12
CA SER A 508 -7.26 -48.35 1.92
C SER A 508 -7.81 -46.95 2.21
N THR A 509 -9.12 -46.83 2.45
CA THR A 509 -9.75 -45.53 2.63
C THR A 509 -9.08 -44.75 3.76
N THR A 510 -8.59 -43.55 3.44
CA THR A 510 -7.89 -42.65 4.37
C THR A 510 -8.41 -41.23 4.21
N LYS A 511 -7.92 -40.28 5.01
CA LYS A 511 -8.22 -38.85 4.88
C LYS A 511 -7.12 -38.03 5.54
N GLY A 512 -7.01 -36.77 5.14
CA GLY A 512 -6.09 -35.83 5.75
C GLY A 512 -5.45 -34.90 4.74
N LYS A 513 -4.47 -34.15 5.25
CA LYS A 513 -3.65 -33.23 4.48
C LYS A 513 -2.33 -33.94 4.13
N PHE A 514 -2.27 -34.43 2.89
CA PHE A 514 -1.08 -35.04 2.30
C PHE A 514 -0.12 -33.95 1.83
N LYS A 515 1.13 -34.01 2.25
CA LYS A 515 2.21 -33.06 1.97
C LYS A 515 3.56 -33.76 2.15
N LEU A 516 4.63 -33.10 1.72
CA LEU A 516 5.97 -33.60 1.99
C LEU A 516 6.42 -33.19 3.40
N GLU A 517 6.71 -34.16 4.24
CA GLU A 517 7.35 -34.00 5.54
C GLU A 517 8.71 -34.71 5.52
N ASN A 518 9.79 -33.97 5.79
CA ASN A 518 11.17 -34.48 5.72
C ASN A 518 11.54 -35.15 4.37
N GLY A 519 10.90 -34.74 3.27
CA GLY A 519 11.14 -35.29 1.93
C GLY A 519 10.35 -36.56 1.60
N GLU A 520 9.47 -37.01 2.50
CA GLU A 520 8.56 -38.14 2.29
C GLU A 520 7.10 -37.68 2.32
N LEU A 521 6.24 -38.41 1.62
CA LEU A 521 4.80 -38.13 1.61
C LEU A 521 4.18 -38.73 2.88
N ASN A 522 3.44 -37.92 3.66
CA ASN A 522 2.74 -38.38 4.85
C ASN A 522 1.42 -39.09 4.46
N VAL A 523 1.50 -40.38 4.13
CA VAL A 523 0.35 -41.18 3.65
C VAL A 523 -0.33 -41.92 4.79
#